data_AF-A0AA96SB98-F1
#
_entry.id   AF-A0AA96SB98-F1
#
_cell.length_a   1.000
_cell.length_b   1.000
_cell.length_c   1.000
_cell.angle_alpha   90.00
_cell.angle_beta   90.00
_cell.angle_gamma   90.00
#
_symmetry.space_group_name_H-M   'P 1'
#
loop_
_entity.id
_entity.type
_entity.pdbx_description
1 polymer ?
#
loop_
_entity_poly.entity_id
_entity_poly.type
_entity_poly.pdbx_seq_one_letter_code
_entity_poly.pdbx_strand_id
1 'polypeptide(L)'
;MTFKKKAAAAALTPVLAASIFVSSVSAAQFPDVKTSHRAYEAVEAMVEAGVISGFPDGTFKQYQSVTRAESAILIGRALGIKVSTSTKTFTDLPSTSRAYPYVAELMKRGIFSDSSRFYPGRPLSRSEMAIILTRAFDLPASSAMPFTDVSPTHGAASYIRALAAAGITTGVGDGKYDPAGVVTRGQMAIFLNNARKFEAPVPGTPVPGTQTAAEIKAEYADDFTALQAQAEADLDVLAGQAKAELDAGADLMTVYNKYFPLASKVEAETDADFNALYTQLTAALTKAGFSASEAQSFKTAYEAAKKQMKEDLMNEIL
;
A
#
# COMPACT_ATOMS: atom_id res chain seq x y z
N MET A 1 -86.35 -7.38 46.21
CA MET A 1 -85.04 -6.70 46.19
C MET A 1 -83.96 -7.78 46.23
N THR A 2 -83.32 -8.05 45.09
CA THR A 2 -82.35 -9.15 44.97
C THR A 2 -81.18 -8.65 44.13
N PHE A 3 -80.05 -8.39 44.79
CA PHE A 3 -78.80 -7.96 44.15
C PHE A 3 -78.13 -9.15 43.47
N LYS A 4 -77.95 -9.11 42.15
CA LYS A 4 -77.07 -10.05 41.42
C LYS A 4 -75.87 -9.29 40.86
N LYS A 5 -74.67 -9.75 41.28
CA LYS A 5 -73.34 -9.28 40.91
C LYS A 5 -73.14 -9.40 39.38
N LYS A 6 -72.62 -8.34 38.75
CA LYS A 6 -72.16 -8.34 37.36
C LYS A 6 -70.72 -8.87 37.31
N ALA A 7 -70.49 -9.94 36.55
CA ALA A 7 -69.17 -10.42 36.17
C ALA A 7 -68.71 -9.67 34.91
N ALA A 8 -67.46 -9.19 34.92
CA ALA A 8 -66.82 -8.58 33.76
C ALA A 8 -66.24 -9.67 32.85
N ALA A 9 -66.61 -9.66 31.57
CA ALA A 9 -66.05 -10.51 30.53
C ALA A 9 -64.81 -9.84 29.92
N ALA A 10 -63.68 -10.54 29.93
CA ALA A 10 -62.46 -10.13 29.24
C ALA A 10 -62.58 -10.47 27.75
N ALA A 11 -62.44 -9.46 26.88
CA ALA A 11 -62.40 -9.63 25.43
C ALA A 11 -60.95 -9.91 24.99
N LEU A 12 -60.72 -11.08 24.39
CA LEU A 12 -59.46 -11.48 23.78
C LEU A 12 -59.44 -10.93 22.33
N THR A 13 -58.58 -9.95 22.03
CA THR A 13 -58.35 -9.51 20.65
C THR A 13 -57.24 -10.36 20.02
N PRO A 14 -57.44 -10.96 18.83
CA PRO A 14 -56.36 -11.64 18.12
C PRO A 14 -55.43 -10.58 17.50
N VAL A 15 -54.17 -10.57 17.93
CA VAL A 15 -53.10 -9.80 17.28
C VAL A 15 -52.76 -10.51 15.96
N LEU A 16 -53.08 -9.85 14.85
CA LEU A 16 -52.70 -10.30 13.51
C LEU A 16 -51.17 -10.13 13.36
N ALA A 17 -50.44 -11.24 13.47
CA ALA A 17 -49.00 -11.25 13.20
C ALA A 17 -48.77 -11.03 11.70
N ALA A 18 -48.52 -9.79 11.31
CA ALA A 18 -48.04 -9.45 9.97
C ALA A 18 -46.64 -10.07 9.80
N SER A 19 -46.60 -11.16 9.04
CA SER A 19 -45.34 -11.80 8.64
C SER A 19 -44.56 -10.82 7.77
N ILE A 20 -43.46 -10.32 8.31
CA ILE A 20 -42.50 -9.51 7.59
C ILE A 20 -41.77 -10.49 6.65
N PHE A 21 -42.16 -10.54 5.38
CA PHE A 21 -41.32 -11.16 4.37
C PHE A 21 -40.07 -10.29 4.24
N VAL A 22 -38.98 -10.73 4.88
CA VAL A 22 -37.65 -10.21 4.55
C VAL A 22 -37.36 -10.72 3.15
N SER A 23 -37.52 -9.87 2.15
CA SER A 23 -37.02 -10.15 0.81
C SER A 23 -35.50 -10.27 0.92
N SER A 24 -35.00 -11.50 1.06
CA SER A 24 -33.61 -11.81 0.74
C SER A 24 -33.43 -11.39 -0.72
N VAL A 25 -32.67 -10.32 -0.95
CA VAL A 25 -32.22 -9.98 -2.30
C VAL A 25 -31.45 -11.19 -2.78
N SER A 26 -32.07 -12.00 -3.64
CA SER A 26 -31.38 -13.06 -4.36
C SER A 26 -30.16 -12.40 -5.01
N ALA A 27 -28.98 -12.99 -4.87
CA ALA A 27 -27.89 -12.74 -5.81
C ALA A 27 -28.52 -12.89 -7.20
N ALA A 28 -28.66 -11.79 -7.92
CA ALA A 28 -29.36 -11.78 -9.18
C ALA A 28 -28.47 -12.53 -10.17
N GLN A 29 -28.84 -13.77 -10.50
CA GLN A 29 -28.16 -14.55 -11.51
C GLN A 29 -28.30 -13.80 -12.85
N PHE A 30 -27.23 -13.14 -13.28
CA PHE A 30 -27.26 -12.34 -14.50
C PHE A 30 -27.38 -13.27 -15.71
N PRO A 31 -28.39 -13.10 -16.59
CA PRO A 31 -28.59 -14.00 -17.73
C PRO A 31 -27.40 -14.06 -18.69
N ASP A 32 -26.61 -12.98 -18.73
CA ASP A 32 -25.43 -12.80 -19.58
C ASP A 32 -24.11 -13.24 -18.93
N VAL A 33 -24.15 -13.83 -17.72
CA VAL A 33 -22.99 -14.43 -17.05
C VAL A 33 -23.28 -15.91 -16.76
N LYS A 34 -22.79 -16.79 -17.63
CA LYS A 34 -23.01 -18.24 -17.49
C LYS A 34 -22.19 -18.83 -16.33
N THR A 35 -22.73 -19.82 -15.64
CA THR A 35 -22.05 -20.57 -14.55
C THR A 35 -20.73 -21.22 -14.98
N SER A 36 -20.61 -21.57 -16.26
CA SER A 36 -19.37 -22.10 -16.85
C SER A 36 -18.34 -21.02 -17.22
N HIS A 37 -18.71 -19.73 -17.14
CA HIS A 37 -17.81 -18.65 -17.50
C HIS A 37 -16.84 -18.36 -16.35
N ARG A 38 -15.55 -18.16 -16.66
CA ARG A 38 -14.49 -17.92 -15.66
C ARG A 38 -14.73 -16.74 -14.71
N ALA A 39 -15.57 -15.78 -15.09
CA ALA A 39 -15.89 -14.62 -14.26
C ALA A 39 -17.04 -14.88 -13.27
N TYR A 40 -17.77 -15.99 -13.41
CA TYR A 40 -19.02 -16.23 -12.69
C TYR A 40 -18.85 -16.10 -11.18
N GLU A 41 -17.93 -16.87 -10.59
CA GLU A 41 -17.70 -16.86 -9.14
C GLU A 41 -17.25 -15.48 -8.64
N ALA A 42 -16.37 -14.80 -9.39
CA ALA A 42 -15.91 -13.47 -9.03
C ALA A 42 -17.03 -12.42 -9.13
N VAL A 43 -17.93 -12.55 -10.10
CA VAL A 43 -19.11 -11.67 -10.24
C VAL A 43 -20.03 -11.87 -9.05
N GLU A 44 -20.38 -13.11 -8.71
CA GLU A 44 -21.22 -13.43 -7.54
C GLU A 44 -20.63 -12.84 -6.25
N ALA A 45 -19.35 -13.12 -5.98
CA ALA A 45 -18.67 -12.65 -4.78
C ALA A 45 -18.59 -11.12 -4.69
N MET A 46 -18.35 -10.42 -5.80
CA MET A 46 -18.28 -8.95 -5.81
C MET A 46 -19.66 -8.30 -5.73
N VAL A 47 -20.73 -8.98 -6.18
CA VAL A 47 -22.12 -8.53 -5.99
C VAL A 47 -22.56 -8.73 -4.55
N GLU A 48 -22.30 -9.90 -3.98
CA GLU A 48 -22.61 -10.20 -2.57
C GLU A 48 -21.92 -9.21 -1.63
N ALA A 49 -20.66 -8.86 -1.92
CA ALA A 49 -19.94 -7.85 -1.17
C ALA A 49 -20.37 -6.39 -1.45
N GLY A 50 -21.34 -6.15 -2.32
CA GLY A 50 -21.82 -4.81 -2.68
C GLY A 50 -20.81 -3.94 -3.45
N VAL A 51 -19.73 -4.54 -3.97
CA VAL A 51 -18.68 -3.83 -4.70
C VAL A 51 -19.18 -3.46 -6.10
N ILE A 52 -19.75 -4.43 -6.80
CA ILE A 52 -20.30 -4.27 -8.15
C ILE A 52 -21.79 -4.64 -8.14
N SER A 53 -22.57 -4.08 -9.06
CA SER A 53 -23.99 -4.40 -9.22
C SER A 53 -24.31 -4.61 -10.70
N GLY A 54 -25.42 -5.28 -10.98
CA GLY A 54 -25.98 -5.32 -12.33
C GLY A 54 -26.57 -3.98 -12.77
N PHE A 55 -27.07 -3.99 -14.00
CA PHE A 55 -27.80 -2.88 -14.59
C PHE A 55 -29.31 -3.02 -14.33
N PRO A 56 -30.09 -1.92 -14.46
CA PRO A 56 -31.54 -1.96 -14.26
C PRO A 56 -32.29 -2.92 -15.20
N ASP A 57 -31.68 -3.28 -16.33
CA ASP A 57 -32.19 -4.26 -17.29
C ASP A 57 -31.97 -5.73 -16.86
N GLY A 58 -31.39 -5.96 -15.68
CA GLY A 58 -31.11 -7.29 -15.14
C GLY A 58 -29.84 -7.96 -15.67
N THR A 59 -29.04 -7.27 -16.49
CA THR A 59 -27.78 -7.80 -17.03
C THR A 59 -26.55 -7.33 -16.24
N PHE A 60 -25.43 -8.03 -16.38
CA PHE A 60 -24.14 -7.62 -15.80
C PHE A 60 -23.25 -6.82 -16.77
N LYS A 61 -23.40 -7.09 -18.07
CA LYS A 61 -22.60 -6.58 -19.19
C LYS A 61 -21.12 -6.93 -19.06
N GLN A 62 -20.82 -8.21 -18.84
CA GLN A 62 -19.45 -8.68 -18.51
C GLN A 62 -18.36 -8.33 -19.54
N TYR A 63 -18.73 -8.12 -20.82
CA TYR A 63 -17.81 -7.74 -21.89
C TYR A 63 -17.72 -6.24 -22.14
N GLN A 64 -18.55 -5.43 -21.46
CA GLN A 64 -18.47 -3.98 -21.54
C GLN A 64 -17.17 -3.51 -20.87
N SER A 65 -16.46 -2.57 -21.52
CA SER A 65 -15.28 -1.94 -20.93
C SER A 65 -15.65 -1.10 -19.71
N VAL A 66 -14.78 -1.09 -18.71
CA VAL A 66 -14.95 -0.25 -17.51
C VAL A 66 -14.22 1.07 -17.72
N THR A 67 -14.92 2.16 -17.48
CA THR A 67 -14.32 3.49 -17.51
C THR A 67 -13.47 3.75 -16.27
N ARG A 68 -12.61 4.78 -16.31
CA ARG A 68 -11.83 5.23 -15.15
C ARG A 68 -12.70 5.63 -13.97
N ALA A 69 -13.81 6.31 -14.21
CA ALA A 69 -14.75 6.71 -13.15
C ALA A 69 -15.43 5.51 -12.50
N GLU A 70 -15.90 4.55 -13.30
CA GLU A 70 -16.47 3.31 -12.77
C GLU A 70 -15.42 2.52 -12.00
N SER A 71 -14.20 2.42 -12.51
CA SER A 71 -13.08 1.75 -11.85
C SER A 71 -12.81 2.36 -10.47
N ALA A 72 -12.74 3.69 -10.36
CA ALA A 72 -12.54 4.38 -9.08
C ALA A 72 -13.65 4.05 -8.06
N ILE A 73 -14.92 4.01 -8.48
CA ILE A 73 -16.03 3.60 -7.60
C ILE A 73 -15.86 2.16 -7.14
N LEU A 74 -15.56 1.24 -8.06
CA LEU A 74 -15.44 -0.19 -7.76
C LEU A 74 -14.26 -0.47 -6.82
N ILE A 75 -13.10 0.14 -7.09
CA ILE A 75 -11.91 0.01 -6.23
C ILE A 75 -12.18 0.62 -4.86
N GLY A 76 -12.77 1.81 -4.80
CA GLY A 76 -13.08 2.45 -3.52
C GLY A 76 -14.04 1.62 -2.65
N ARG A 77 -15.03 0.98 -3.27
CA ARG A 77 -15.91 0.03 -2.56
C ARG A 77 -15.19 -1.24 -2.13
N ALA A 78 -14.35 -1.80 -2.99
CA ALA A 78 -13.55 -2.99 -2.67
C ALA A 78 -12.63 -2.77 -1.46
N LEU A 79 -12.13 -1.54 -1.31
CA LEU A 79 -11.31 -1.09 -0.18
C LEU A 79 -12.13 -0.64 1.05
N GLY A 80 -13.47 -0.65 0.98
CA GLY A 80 -14.33 -0.17 2.07
C GLY A 80 -14.18 1.32 2.37
N ILE A 81 -13.76 2.14 1.39
CA ILE A 81 -13.54 3.57 1.58
C ILE A 81 -14.86 4.25 1.94
N LYS A 82 -14.88 4.86 3.13
CA LYS A 82 -15.93 5.79 3.54
C LYS A 82 -15.64 7.15 2.90
N VAL A 83 -16.42 7.48 1.89
CA VAL A 83 -16.30 8.74 1.16
C VAL A 83 -16.62 9.93 2.07
N SER A 84 -15.74 10.93 2.06
CA SER A 84 -15.96 12.22 2.73
C SER A 84 -15.93 13.37 1.70
N THR A 85 -16.31 14.56 2.14
CA THR A 85 -16.12 15.78 1.36
C THR A 85 -14.62 16.02 1.10
N SER A 86 -14.28 16.42 -0.11
CA SER A 86 -12.92 16.80 -0.53
C SER A 86 -12.93 18.22 -1.08
N THR A 87 -11.84 18.95 -0.88
CA THR A 87 -11.62 20.30 -1.43
C THR A 87 -10.94 20.27 -2.81
N LYS A 88 -10.49 19.09 -3.28
CA LYS A 88 -9.79 18.94 -4.56
C LYS A 88 -10.71 19.26 -5.73
N THR A 89 -10.29 20.12 -6.65
CA THR A 89 -11.05 20.44 -7.85
C THR A 89 -10.53 19.66 -9.06
N PHE A 90 -11.45 19.28 -9.95
CA PHE A 90 -11.14 18.66 -11.24
C PHE A 90 -11.76 19.48 -12.35
N THR A 91 -11.02 19.63 -13.45
CA THR A 91 -11.48 20.37 -14.63
C THR A 91 -12.47 19.57 -15.48
N ASP A 92 -12.53 18.25 -15.32
CA ASP A 92 -13.35 17.33 -16.14
C ASP A 92 -14.21 16.36 -15.31
N LEU A 93 -14.32 16.57 -13.99
CA LEU A 93 -15.15 15.77 -13.09
C LEU A 93 -15.87 16.67 -12.08
N PRO A 94 -17.17 16.95 -12.26
CA PRO A 94 -17.90 17.82 -11.35
C PRO A 94 -18.08 17.17 -9.97
N SER A 95 -18.14 18.00 -8.92
CA SER A 95 -18.32 17.54 -7.53
C SER A 95 -19.64 16.81 -7.28
N THR A 96 -20.63 16.99 -8.15
CA THR A 96 -21.91 16.27 -8.15
C THR A 96 -21.82 14.86 -8.72
N SER A 97 -20.71 14.48 -9.37
CA SER A 97 -20.52 13.13 -9.91
C SER A 97 -20.40 12.11 -8.79
N ARG A 98 -21.06 10.96 -8.94
CA ARG A 98 -20.94 9.83 -8.01
C ARG A 98 -19.50 9.32 -7.86
N ALA A 99 -18.67 9.46 -8.90
CA ALA A 99 -17.27 9.06 -8.86
C ALA A 99 -16.39 10.05 -8.10
N TYR A 100 -16.79 11.33 -8.01
CA TYR A 100 -15.96 12.41 -7.46
C TYR A 100 -15.33 12.10 -6.10
N PRO A 101 -16.08 11.68 -5.05
CA PRO A 101 -15.46 11.48 -3.75
C PRO A 101 -14.50 10.28 -3.72
N TYR A 102 -14.78 9.23 -4.52
CA TYR A 102 -13.86 8.10 -4.66
C TYR A 102 -12.58 8.51 -5.39
N VAL A 103 -12.69 9.27 -6.48
CA VAL A 103 -11.53 9.78 -7.23
C VAL A 103 -10.66 10.65 -6.34
N ALA A 104 -11.27 11.59 -5.62
CA ALA A 104 -10.54 12.47 -4.71
C ALA A 104 -9.79 11.69 -3.62
N GLU A 105 -10.45 10.73 -2.97
CA GLU A 105 -9.84 9.95 -1.90
C GLU A 105 -8.77 8.99 -2.42
N LEU A 106 -8.99 8.33 -3.56
CA LEU A 106 -7.99 7.45 -4.15
C LEU A 106 -6.75 8.20 -4.67
N MET A 107 -6.91 9.45 -5.12
CA MET A 107 -5.77 10.31 -5.45
C MET A 107 -5.02 10.80 -4.21
N LYS A 108 -5.75 11.18 -3.15
CA LYS A 108 -5.15 11.53 -1.85
C LYS A 108 -4.31 10.37 -1.30
N ARG A 109 -4.75 9.13 -1.52
CA ARG A 109 -4.03 7.90 -1.18
C ARG A 109 -2.97 7.51 -2.21
N GLY A 110 -2.69 8.30 -3.25
CA GLY A 110 -1.70 7.95 -4.28
C GLY A 110 -2.06 6.76 -5.19
N ILE A 111 -3.22 6.11 -4.99
CA ILE A 111 -3.67 4.96 -5.78
C ILE A 111 -3.87 5.38 -7.24
N PHE A 112 -4.59 6.49 -7.45
CA PHE A 112 -4.56 7.22 -8.70
C PHE A 112 -3.52 8.34 -8.60
N SER A 113 -2.78 8.58 -9.69
CA SER A 113 -1.82 9.69 -9.73
C SER A 113 -2.53 11.03 -9.54
N ASP A 114 -1.89 11.96 -8.83
CA ASP A 114 -2.44 13.29 -8.61
C ASP A 114 -2.51 14.09 -9.93
N SER A 115 -3.65 14.71 -10.19
CA SER A 115 -3.88 15.52 -11.40
C SER A 115 -5.10 16.44 -11.25
N SER A 116 -5.16 17.50 -12.06
CA SER A 116 -6.34 18.36 -12.21
C SER A 116 -7.34 17.84 -13.27
N ARG A 117 -6.96 16.80 -14.03
CA ARG A 117 -7.82 16.10 -15.01
C ARG A 117 -7.87 14.61 -14.68
N PHE A 118 -9.07 14.05 -14.64
CA PHE A 118 -9.27 12.63 -14.31
C PHE A 118 -9.55 11.74 -15.53
N TYR A 119 -10.13 12.29 -16.60
CA TYR A 119 -10.61 11.57 -17.79
C TYR A 119 -11.66 10.48 -17.46
N PRO A 120 -12.79 10.84 -16.83
CA PRO A 120 -13.71 9.87 -16.22
C PRO A 120 -14.29 8.85 -17.20
N GLY A 121 -14.57 9.25 -18.45
CA GLY A 121 -15.18 8.39 -19.47
C GLY A 121 -14.19 7.52 -20.26
N ARG A 122 -12.87 7.67 -20.06
CA ARG A 122 -11.89 6.85 -20.78
C ARG A 122 -11.89 5.42 -20.22
N PRO A 123 -11.91 4.37 -21.07
CA PRO A 123 -11.66 3.00 -20.62
C PRO A 123 -10.31 2.85 -19.92
N LEU A 124 -10.25 2.01 -18.90
CA LEU A 124 -8.99 1.70 -18.21
C LEU A 124 -8.21 0.62 -18.97
N SER A 125 -6.92 0.86 -19.21
CA SER A 125 -6.05 -0.18 -19.78
C SER A 125 -5.62 -1.18 -18.70
N ARG A 126 -5.19 -2.37 -19.13
CA ARG A 126 -4.66 -3.41 -18.23
C ARG A 126 -3.36 -2.99 -17.54
N SER A 127 -2.55 -2.15 -18.17
CA SER A 127 -1.36 -1.55 -17.53
C SER A 127 -1.73 -0.58 -16.41
N GLU A 128 -2.71 0.30 -16.66
CA GLU A 128 -3.20 1.22 -15.64
C GLU A 128 -3.85 0.47 -14.48
N MET A 129 -4.62 -0.59 -14.78
CA MET A 129 -5.19 -1.48 -13.77
C MET A 129 -4.12 -2.11 -12.88
N ALA A 130 -3.01 -2.59 -13.46
CA ALA A 130 -1.93 -3.20 -12.69
C ALA A 130 -1.33 -2.22 -11.69
N ILE A 131 -1.04 -1.00 -12.15
CA ILE A 131 -0.53 0.08 -11.28
C ILE A 131 -1.53 0.34 -10.15
N ILE A 132 -2.80 0.56 -10.50
CA ILE A 132 -3.84 0.94 -9.55
C ILE A 132 -4.07 -0.16 -8.50
N LEU A 133 -4.16 -1.43 -8.89
CA LEU A 133 -4.40 -2.53 -7.94
C LEU A 133 -3.19 -2.83 -7.06
N THR A 134 -1.97 -2.73 -7.60
CA THR A 134 -0.74 -2.86 -6.79
C THR A 134 -0.72 -1.82 -5.69
N ARG A 135 -1.06 -0.57 -6.04
CA ARG A 135 -1.15 0.54 -5.09
C ARG A 135 -2.30 0.40 -4.11
N ALA A 136 -3.47 -0.02 -4.60
CA ALA A 136 -4.69 -0.13 -3.80
C ALA A 136 -4.63 -1.24 -2.73
N PHE A 137 -3.86 -2.30 -2.97
CA PHE A 137 -3.81 -3.48 -2.12
C PHE A 137 -2.39 -3.80 -1.64
N ASP A 138 -1.50 -2.80 -1.67
CA ASP A 138 -0.09 -2.87 -1.25
C ASP A 138 0.61 -4.18 -1.67
N LEU A 139 0.46 -4.54 -2.95
CA LEU A 139 0.91 -5.86 -3.40
C LEU A 139 2.44 -5.94 -3.33
N PRO A 140 2.99 -7.08 -2.88
CA PRO A 140 4.43 -7.25 -2.75
C PRO A 140 5.10 -7.19 -4.13
N ALA A 141 6.28 -6.57 -4.17
CA ALA A 141 7.11 -6.54 -5.36
C ALA A 141 7.53 -7.97 -5.78
N SER A 142 7.68 -8.17 -7.09
CA SER A 142 8.15 -9.43 -7.65
C SER A 142 9.11 -9.19 -8.82
N SER A 143 10.14 -10.02 -8.91
CA SER A 143 11.13 -10.00 -9.99
C SER A 143 10.75 -10.90 -11.18
N ALA A 144 9.88 -11.88 -10.97
CA ALA A 144 9.50 -12.85 -12.01
C ALA A 144 8.51 -12.23 -13.02
N MET A 145 8.89 -12.24 -14.30
CA MET A 145 8.03 -11.80 -15.41
C MET A 145 7.52 -13.02 -16.19
N PRO A 146 6.26 -13.44 -16.00
CA PRO A 146 5.72 -14.62 -16.70
C PRO A 146 5.17 -14.29 -18.10
N PHE A 147 5.07 -13.01 -18.47
CA PHE A 147 4.48 -12.58 -19.74
C PHE A 147 5.53 -12.13 -20.75
N THR A 148 5.41 -12.62 -21.98
CA THR A 148 6.37 -12.42 -23.08
C THR A 148 6.17 -11.10 -23.82
N ASP A 149 5.00 -10.49 -23.71
CA ASP A 149 4.62 -9.23 -24.37
C ASP A 149 4.79 -7.99 -23.48
N VAL A 150 5.47 -8.12 -22.34
CA VAL A 150 5.77 -7.02 -21.43
C VAL A 150 7.28 -6.83 -21.35
N SER A 151 7.78 -5.76 -21.97
CA SER A 151 9.19 -5.37 -21.86
C SER A 151 9.56 -5.13 -20.39
N PRO A 152 10.75 -5.54 -19.91
CA PRO A 152 11.24 -5.19 -18.59
C PRO A 152 11.31 -3.68 -18.31
N THR A 153 11.43 -2.87 -19.36
CA THR A 153 11.45 -1.39 -19.30
C THR A 153 10.07 -0.75 -19.45
N HIS A 154 9.00 -1.54 -19.65
CA HIS A 154 7.64 -1.01 -19.74
C HIS A 154 7.24 -0.35 -18.40
N GLY A 155 6.61 0.82 -18.44
CA GLY A 155 6.30 1.60 -17.22
C GLY A 155 5.39 0.89 -16.21
N ALA A 156 4.64 -0.12 -16.65
CA ALA A 156 3.82 -0.97 -15.78
C ALA A 156 4.46 -2.33 -15.42
N ALA A 157 5.68 -2.63 -15.86
CA ALA A 157 6.27 -3.97 -15.77
C ALA A 157 6.34 -4.50 -14.33
N SER A 158 6.86 -3.71 -13.39
CA SER A 158 6.95 -4.09 -11.97
C SER A 158 5.58 -4.40 -11.36
N TYR A 159 4.58 -3.57 -11.65
CA TYR A 159 3.20 -3.75 -11.19
C TYR A 159 2.55 -5.00 -11.79
N ILE A 160 2.82 -5.30 -13.06
CA ILE A 160 2.32 -6.51 -13.72
C ILE A 160 2.95 -7.76 -13.07
N ARG A 161 4.24 -7.73 -12.73
CA ARG A 161 4.89 -8.82 -11.97
C ARG A 161 4.24 -9.02 -10.60
N ALA A 162 3.95 -7.93 -9.89
CA ALA A 162 3.28 -7.98 -8.59
C ALA A 162 1.89 -8.64 -8.71
N LEU A 163 1.08 -8.23 -9.69
CA LEU A 163 -0.25 -8.85 -9.93
C LEU A 163 -0.14 -10.34 -10.26
N ALA A 164 0.84 -10.74 -11.06
CA ALA A 164 1.02 -12.14 -11.43
C ALA A 164 1.47 -12.99 -10.23
N ALA A 165 2.44 -12.50 -9.45
CA ALA A 165 2.92 -13.15 -8.24
C ALA A 165 1.84 -13.25 -7.16
N ALA A 166 0.99 -12.24 -7.06
CA ALA A 166 -0.18 -12.20 -6.18
C ALA A 166 -1.34 -13.10 -6.64
N GLY A 167 -1.24 -13.74 -7.81
CA GLY A 167 -2.32 -14.56 -8.38
C GLY A 167 -3.56 -13.77 -8.80
N ILE A 168 -3.43 -12.45 -8.99
CA ILE A 168 -4.54 -11.58 -9.41
C ILE A 168 -4.83 -11.75 -10.90
N THR A 169 -3.80 -12.02 -11.71
CA THR A 169 -3.91 -12.18 -13.15
C THR A 169 -3.12 -13.38 -13.65
N THR A 170 -3.70 -14.12 -14.61
CA THR A 170 -3.02 -15.16 -15.38
C THR A 170 -2.75 -14.72 -16.82
N GLY A 171 -2.95 -13.42 -17.14
CA GLY A 171 -2.83 -12.89 -18.49
C GLY A 171 -4.08 -13.14 -19.36
N VAL A 172 -3.89 -13.06 -20.67
CA VAL A 172 -4.94 -13.27 -21.69
C VAL A 172 -4.83 -14.61 -22.41
N GLY A 173 -3.79 -15.39 -22.13
CA GLY A 173 -3.45 -16.65 -22.83
C GLY A 173 -2.07 -16.57 -23.49
N ASP A 174 -1.52 -17.71 -23.92
CA ASP A 174 -0.27 -17.81 -24.68
C ASP A 174 0.94 -17.10 -24.06
N GLY A 175 0.99 -17.04 -22.73
CA GLY A 175 2.04 -16.31 -22.01
C GLY A 175 2.00 -14.79 -22.25
N LYS A 176 0.85 -14.20 -22.58
CA LYS A 176 0.67 -12.76 -22.81
C LYS A 176 -0.16 -12.09 -21.72
N TYR A 177 0.19 -10.85 -21.41
CA TYR A 177 -0.57 -9.99 -20.50
C TYR A 177 -1.57 -9.09 -21.22
N ASP A 178 -1.24 -8.64 -22.43
CA ASP A 178 -1.90 -7.55 -23.18
C ASP A 178 -1.95 -6.24 -22.38
N PRO A 179 -0.83 -5.50 -22.28
CA PRO A 179 -0.75 -4.28 -21.46
C PRO A 179 -1.63 -3.13 -21.97
N ALA A 180 -1.92 -3.08 -23.27
CA ALA A 180 -2.71 -2.01 -23.89
C ALA A 180 -4.21 -2.32 -23.94
N GLY A 181 -4.60 -3.60 -23.81
CA GLY A 181 -5.99 -4.02 -23.79
C GLY A 181 -6.83 -3.29 -22.73
N VAL A 182 -8.10 -3.06 -23.06
CA VAL A 182 -9.07 -2.46 -22.14
C VAL A 182 -9.62 -3.51 -21.19
N VAL A 183 -9.90 -3.10 -19.94
CA VAL A 183 -10.47 -4.00 -18.93
C VAL A 183 -11.99 -4.06 -19.06
N THR A 184 -12.54 -5.27 -19.18
CA THR A 184 -14.01 -5.47 -19.16
C THR A 184 -14.56 -5.57 -17.74
N ARG A 185 -15.87 -5.37 -17.55
CA ARG A 185 -16.53 -5.51 -16.23
C ARG A 185 -16.31 -6.88 -15.60
N GLY A 186 -16.38 -7.96 -16.38
CA GLY A 186 -16.11 -9.31 -15.90
C GLY A 186 -14.66 -9.49 -15.46
N GLN A 187 -13.70 -8.94 -16.22
CA GLN A 187 -12.29 -8.97 -15.83
C GLN A 187 -12.03 -8.15 -14.56
N MET A 188 -12.63 -6.96 -14.44
CA MET A 188 -12.56 -6.15 -13.23
C MET A 188 -13.08 -6.91 -12.00
N ALA A 189 -14.19 -7.64 -12.14
CA ALA A 189 -14.72 -8.46 -11.04
C ALA A 189 -13.72 -9.53 -10.60
N ILE A 190 -13.09 -10.24 -11.56
CA ILE A 190 -12.02 -11.22 -11.27
C ILE A 190 -10.86 -10.54 -10.53
N PHE A 191 -10.36 -9.41 -11.05
CA PHE A 191 -9.23 -8.72 -10.45
C PHE A 191 -9.51 -8.26 -9.03
N LEU A 192 -10.67 -7.65 -8.78
CA LEU A 192 -11.04 -7.20 -7.44
C LEU A 192 -11.30 -8.36 -6.49
N ASN A 193 -11.94 -9.44 -6.96
CA ASN A 193 -12.14 -10.64 -6.14
C ASN A 193 -10.82 -11.25 -5.68
N ASN A 194 -9.83 -11.31 -6.56
CA ASN A 194 -8.51 -11.82 -6.22
C ASN A 194 -7.70 -10.84 -5.34
N ALA A 195 -7.78 -9.54 -5.63
CA ALA A 195 -7.01 -8.51 -4.92
C ALA A 195 -7.49 -8.29 -3.48
N ARG A 196 -8.78 -8.49 -3.18
CA ARG A 196 -9.34 -8.31 -1.83
C ARG A 196 -8.86 -9.32 -0.78
N LYS A 197 -8.03 -10.30 -1.18
CA LYS A 197 -7.30 -11.18 -0.25
C LYS A 197 -6.10 -10.49 0.40
N PHE A 198 -5.70 -9.34 -0.12
CA PHE A 198 -4.59 -8.53 0.36
C PHE A 198 -5.10 -7.33 1.15
N GLU A 199 -4.30 -6.85 2.09
CA GLU A 199 -4.66 -5.70 2.92
C GLU A 199 -4.59 -4.40 2.12
N ALA A 200 -5.55 -3.50 2.37
CA ALA A 200 -5.45 -2.14 1.87
C ALA A 200 -4.30 -1.41 2.60
N PRO A 201 -3.54 -0.52 1.94
CA PRO A 201 -2.51 0.25 2.60
C PRO A 201 -3.12 1.10 3.72
N VAL A 202 -2.38 1.21 4.82
CA VAL A 202 -2.76 2.06 5.95
C VAL A 202 -2.83 3.52 5.45
N PRO A 203 -3.91 4.28 5.72
CA PRO A 203 -4.00 5.67 5.29
C PRO A 203 -2.80 6.49 5.77
N GLY A 204 -2.05 7.07 4.82
CA GLY A 204 -0.84 7.85 5.10
C GLY A 204 0.48 7.12 4.84
N THR A 205 0.48 5.82 4.55
CA THR A 205 1.71 5.14 4.12
C THR A 205 2.07 5.49 2.68
N PRO A 206 3.37 5.58 2.37
CA PRO A 206 3.86 5.64 0.99
C PRO A 206 3.26 4.57 0.10
N VAL A 207 2.77 4.96 -1.07
CA VAL A 207 2.17 4.04 -2.03
C VAL A 207 3.21 3.55 -3.03
N PRO A 208 3.25 2.24 -3.34
CA PRO A 208 4.24 1.69 -4.26
C PRO A 208 4.32 2.46 -5.59
N GLY A 209 5.51 2.99 -5.88
CA GLY A 209 5.85 3.72 -7.09
C GLY A 209 5.13 5.06 -7.29
N THR A 210 4.69 5.71 -6.20
CA THR A 210 4.38 7.16 -6.20
C THR A 210 5.50 8.02 -5.63
N GLN A 211 6.41 7.43 -4.87
CA GLN A 211 7.62 8.10 -4.40
C GLN A 211 8.79 7.87 -5.35
N THR A 212 9.59 8.90 -5.51
CA THR A 212 10.91 8.83 -6.15
C THR A 212 11.91 8.18 -5.21
N ALA A 213 12.99 7.60 -5.76
CA ALA A 213 14.11 7.12 -4.95
C ALA A 213 14.69 8.24 -4.06
N ALA A 214 14.64 9.50 -4.50
CA ALA A 214 15.09 10.65 -3.73
C ALA A 214 14.23 10.90 -2.49
N GLU A 215 12.90 10.83 -2.62
CA GLU A 215 11.98 11.00 -1.49
C GLU A 215 12.13 9.88 -0.46
N ILE A 216 12.29 8.63 -0.92
CA ILE A 216 12.55 7.49 -0.02
C ILE A 216 13.88 7.71 0.71
N LYS A 217 14.95 8.09 0.00
CA LYS A 217 16.25 8.34 0.64
C LYS A 217 16.19 9.49 1.64
N ALA A 218 15.39 10.52 1.38
CA ALA A 218 15.22 11.65 2.29
C ALA A 218 14.53 11.24 3.61
N GLU A 219 13.62 10.27 3.59
CA GLU A 219 12.94 9.77 4.80
C GLU A 219 13.91 9.13 5.82
N TYR A 220 15.02 8.56 5.34
CA TYR A 220 16.04 7.91 6.19
C TYR A 220 17.24 8.82 6.50
N ALA A 221 17.36 9.97 5.82
CA ALA A 221 18.56 10.79 5.88
C ALA A 221 18.84 11.35 7.29
N ASP A 222 17.79 11.76 7.99
CA ASP A 222 17.89 12.29 9.35
C ASP A 222 18.32 11.19 10.34
N ASP A 223 17.79 9.97 10.20
CA ASP A 223 18.14 8.83 11.05
C ASP A 223 19.61 8.43 10.89
N PHE A 224 20.13 8.40 9.64
CA PHE A 224 21.55 8.14 9.39
C PHE A 224 22.44 9.24 9.97
N THR A 225 22.01 10.50 9.85
CA THR A 225 22.75 11.64 10.39
C THR A 225 22.77 11.60 11.92
N ALA A 226 21.63 11.28 12.55
CA ALA A 226 21.52 11.16 14.00
C ALA A 226 22.38 10.02 14.54
N LEU A 227 22.40 8.87 13.86
CA LEU A 227 23.25 7.73 14.24
C LEU A 227 24.73 8.11 14.20
N GLN A 228 25.18 8.81 13.15
CA GLN A 228 26.57 9.28 13.04
C GLN A 228 26.90 10.27 14.17
N ALA A 229 26.04 11.26 14.41
CA ALA A 229 26.25 12.26 15.45
C ALA A 229 26.29 11.64 16.86
N GLN A 230 25.49 10.61 17.12
CA GLN A 230 25.51 9.89 18.39
C GLN A 230 26.84 9.13 18.58
N ALA A 231 27.33 8.46 17.54
CA ALA A 231 28.60 7.75 17.59
C ALA A 231 29.79 8.69 17.84
N GLU A 232 29.80 9.85 17.17
CA GLU A 232 30.81 10.90 17.37
C GLU A 232 30.79 11.42 18.82
N ALA A 233 29.60 11.75 19.34
CA ALA A 233 29.46 12.20 20.72
C ALA A 233 29.91 11.14 21.75
N ASP A 234 29.62 9.86 21.52
CA ASP A 234 30.03 8.79 22.42
C ASP A 234 31.56 8.59 22.39
N LEU A 235 32.19 8.71 21.21
CA LEU A 235 33.63 8.64 21.06
C LEU A 235 34.34 9.86 21.68
N ASP A 236 33.82 11.07 21.49
CA ASP A 236 34.35 12.31 22.10
C ASP A 236 34.34 12.23 23.62
N VAL A 237 33.29 11.66 24.21
CA VAL A 237 33.22 11.42 25.67
C VAL A 237 34.35 10.50 26.12
N LEU A 238 34.60 9.40 25.39
CA LEU A 238 35.69 8.47 25.70
C LEU A 238 37.06 9.13 25.51
N ALA A 239 37.24 9.92 24.46
CA ALA A 239 38.47 10.66 24.17
C ALA A 239 38.79 11.66 25.29
N GLY A 240 37.80 12.46 25.69
CA GLY A 240 37.95 13.43 26.78
C GLY A 240 38.28 12.77 28.13
N GLN A 241 37.67 11.62 28.42
CA GLN A 241 38.00 10.83 29.62
C GLN A 241 39.42 10.26 29.58
N ALA A 242 39.83 9.71 28.44
CA ALA A 242 41.18 9.19 28.23
C ALA A 242 42.23 10.31 28.40
N LYS A 243 41.97 11.47 27.79
CA LYS A 243 42.83 12.66 27.89
C LYS A 243 42.96 13.15 29.33
N ALA A 244 41.85 13.25 30.06
CA ALA A 244 41.86 13.67 31.46
C ALA A 244 42.69 12.72 32.36
N GLU A 245 42.66 11.41 32.10
CA GLU A 245 43.49 10.45 32.83
C GLU A 245 44.98 10.57 32.48
N LEU A 246 45.32 10.81 31.20
CA LEU A 246 46.70 11.08 30.77
C LEU A 246 47.23 12.37 31.42
N ASP A 247 46.44 13.44 31.42
CA ASP A 247 46.79 14.72 32.05
C ASP A 247 46.96 14.60 33.57
N ALA A 248 46.27 13.65 34.20
CA ALA A 248 46.43 13.29 35.61
C ALA A 248 47.67 12.39 35.88
N GLY A 249 48.43 12.02 34.85
CA GLY A 249 49.68 11.25 34.96
C GLY A 249 49.51 9.74 34.81
N ALA A 250 48.37 9.25 34.29
CA ALA A 250 48.21 7.84 33.98
C ALA A 250 49.16 7.40 32.85
N ASP A 251 49.62 6.14 32.91
CA ASP A 251 50.45 5.55 31.86
C ASP A 251 49.64 5.30 30.58
N LEU A 252 50.25 5.58 29.41
CA LEU A 252 49.59 5.48 28.11
C LEU A 252 49.04 4.08 27.82
N MET A 253 49.77 3.02 28.16
CA MET A 253 49.29 1.65 27.91
C MET A 253 48.10 1.30 28.83
N THR A 254 48.05 1.86 30.03
CA THR A 254 46.91 1.70 30.94
C THR A 254 45.66 2.38 30.37
N VAL A 255 45.79 3.62 29.90
CA VAL A 255 44.69 4.37 29.27
C VAL A 255 44.25 3.67 27.98
N TYR A 256 45.19 3.29 27.12
CA TYR A 256 44.90 2.58 25.87
C TYR A 256 44.12 1.29 26.11
N ASN A 257 44.60 0.41 27.00
CA ASN A 257 43.95 -0.88 27.28
C ASN A 257 42.54 -0.73 27.88
N LYS A 258 42.26 0.41 28.54
CA LYS A 258 40.96 0.71 29.12
C LYS A 258 39.97 1.26 28.09
N TYR A 259 40.38 2.24 27.29
CA TYR A 259 39.47 2.97 26.41
C TYR A 259 39.35 2.37 25.00
N PHE A 260 40.38 1.69 24.48
CA PHE A 260 40.32 1.06 23.17
C PHE A 260 39.19 0.02 23.02
N PRO A 261 38.94 -0.89 24.00
CA PRO A 261 37.81 -1.82 23.91
C PRO A 261 36.45 -1.12 23.98
N LEU A 262 36.35 0.01 24.69
CA LEU A 262 35.13 0.79 24.80
C LEU A 262 34.80 1.49 23.47
N ALA A 263 35.79 2.13 22.86
CA ALA A 263 35.65 2.74 21.53
C ALA A 263 35.29 1.67 20.48
N SER A 264 35.96 0.50 20.53
CA SER A 264 35.64 -0.64 19.65
C SER A 264 34.20 -1.13 19.84
N LYS A 265 33.65 -1.05 21.06
CA LYS A 265 32.27 -1.41 21.35
C LYS A 265 31.30 -0.39 20.75
N VAL A 266 31.56 0.91 20.90
CA VAL A 266 30.76 1.98 20.27
C VAL A 266 30.71 1.76 18.76
N GLU A 267 31.86 1.57 18.11
CA GLU A 267 31.93 1.30 16.66
C GLU A 267 31.09 0.07 16.25
N ALA A 268 31.14 -1.02 17.03
CA ALA A 268 30.40 -2.24 16.73
C ALA A 268 28.88 -2.06 16.89
N GLU A 269 28.44 -1.29 17.90
CA GLU A 269 27.02 -0.97 18.11
C GLU A 269 26.52 -0.04 16.99
N THR A 270 27.27 1.02 16.65
CA THR A 270 26.94 1.90 15.52
C THR A 270 26.90 1.14 14.20
N ASP A 271 27.82 0.21 13.94
CA ASP A 271 27.80 -0.63 12.74
C ASP A 271 26.53 -1.50 12.67
N ALA A 272 26.12 -2.06 13.80
CA ALA A 272 24.92 -2.89 13.86
C ALA A 272 23.67 -2.07 13.55
N ASP A 273 23.53 -0.89 14.17
CA ASP A 273 22.40 0.02 13.96
C ASP A 273 22.38 0.58 12.52
N PHE A 274 23.55 0.94 11.99
CA PHE A 274 23.69 1.38 10.59
C PHE A 274 23.21 0.28 9.63
N ASN A 275 23.67 -0.95 9.83
CA ASN A 275 23.28 -2.07 8.96
C ASN A 275 21.78 -2.39 9.05
N ALA A 276 21.18 -2.24 10.23
CA ALA A 276 19.74 -2.38 10.41
C ALA A 276 18.98 -1.30 9.61
N LEU A 277 19.37 -0.04 9.75
CA LEU A 277 18.76 1.09 9.03
C LEU A 277 18.96 0.97 7.50
N TYR A 278 20.15 0.56 7.07
CA TYR A 278 20.48 0.31 5.68
C TYR A 278 19.63 -0.82 5.07
N THR A 279 19.37 -1.88 5.84
CA THR A 279 18.47 -2.96 5.43
C THR A 279 17.03 -2.45 5.25
N GLN A 280 16.56 -1.57 6.13
CA GLN A 280 15.24 -0.95 6.00
C GLN A 280 15.14 -0.06 4.75
N LEU A 281 16.13 0.82 4.53
CA LEU A 281 16.19 1.68 3.34
C LEU A 281 16.19 0.86 2.04
N THR A 282 17.02 -0.19 1.96
CA THR A 282 17.09 -1.04 0.75
C THR A 282 15.81 -1.82 0.52
N ALA A 283 15.14 -2.28 1.59
CA ALA A 283 13.81 -2.90 1.49
C ALA A 283 12.75 -1.89 1.00
N ALA A 284 12.76 -0.66 1.50
CA ALA A 284 11.83 0.39 1.06
C ALA A 284 12.02 0.76 -0.41
N LEU A 285 13.27 0.94 -0.85
CA LEU A 285 13.62 1.18 -2.26
C LEU A 285 13.16 0.02 -3.15
N THR A 286 13.43 -1.22 -2.74
CA THR A 286 13.05 -2.42 -3.50
C THR A 286 11.52 -2.56 -3.57
N LYS A 287 10.81 -2.30 -2.46
CA LYS A 287 9.33 -2.28 -2.42
C LYS A 287 8.75 -1.25 -3.39
N ALA A 288 9.41 -0.10 -3.52
CA ALA A 288 9.03 0.95 -4.47
C ALA A 288 9.48 0.68 -5.92
N GLY A 289 10.18 -0.43 -6.17
CA GLY A 289 10.64 -0.85 -7.51
C GLY A 289 11.98 -0.25 -7.95
N PHE A 290 12.73 0.37 -7.04
CA PHE A 290 14.09 0.85 -7.27
C PHE A 290 15.12 -0.23 -6.94
N SER A 291 16.31 -0.11 -7.53
CA SER A 291 17.44 -0.96 -7.18
C SER A 291 17.94 -0.65 -5.77
N ALA A 292 18.30 -1.69 -5.00
CA ALA A 292 18.98 -1.51 -3.72
C ALA A 292 20.29 -0.70 -3.83
N SER A 293 20.91 -0.66 -5.01
CA SER A 293 22.10 0.17 -5.28
C SER A 293 21.85 1.67 -5.10
N GLU A 294 20.60 2.14 -5.13
CA GLU A 294 20.26 3.53 -4.82
C GLU A 294 20.68 3.95 -3.40
N ALA A 295 20.79 3.01 -2.46
CA ALA A 295 21.23 3.26 -1.09
C ALA A 295 22.76 3.35 -0.95
N GLN A 296 23.54 3.00 -1.98
CA GLN A 296 24.99 2.83 -1.86
C GLN A 296 25.71 4.10 -1.37
N SER A 297 25.19 5.29 -1.69
CA SER A 297 25.75 6.55 -1.23
C SER A 297 25.78 6.67 0.30
N PHE A 298 24.79 6.11 1.01
CA PHE A 298 24.74 6.12 2.47
C PHE A 298 25.85 5.27 3.07
N LYS A 299 26.07 4.07 2.52
CA LYS A 299 27.17 3.20 2.94
C LYS A 299 28.53 3.87 2.71
N THR A 300 28.74 4.45 1.54
CA THR A 300 29.98 5.16 1.24
C THR A 300 30.21 6.34 2.19
N ALA A 301 29.18 7.12 2.49
CA ALA A 301 29.27 8.24 3.42
C ALA A 301 29.59 7.78 4.85
N TYR A 302 28.93 6.72 5.32
CA TYR A 302 29.17 6.15 6.64
C TYR A 302 30.60 5.63 6.82
N GLU A 303 31.11 4.87 5.85
CA GLU A 303 32.50 4.36 5.91
C GLU A 303 33.54 5.51 5.91
N ALA A 304 33.26 6.59 5.17
CA ALA A 304 34.10 7.79 5.18
C ALA A 304 34.05 8.51 6.54
N ALA A 305 32.86 8.67 7.11
CA ALA A 305 32.68 9.27 8.44
C ALA A 305 33.36 8.44 9.53
N LYS A 306 33.20 7.11 9.50
CA LYS A 306 33.86 6.19 10.44
C LYS A 306 35.38 6.31 10.39
N LYS A 307 35.93 6.41 9.19
CA LYS A 307 37.37 6.65 9.01
C LYS A 307 37.79 7.98 9.65
N GLN A 308 37.04 9.06 9.42
CA GLN A 308 37.32 10.38 9.97
C GLN A 308 37.26 10.39 11.51
N MET A 309 36.19 9.86 12.10
CA MET A 309 36.04 9.75 13.56
C MET A 309 37.21 9.02 14.22
N LYS A 310 37.71 7.96 13.58
CA LYS A 310 38.88 7.23 14.06
C LYS A 310 40.17 8.07 13.98
N GLU A 311 40.35 8.86 12.93
CA GLU A 311 41.50 9.77 12.82
C GLU A 311 41.45 10.86 13.88
N ASP A 312 40.28 11.44 14.13
CA ASP A 312 40.07 12.49 15.13
C ASP A 312 40.28 11.98 16.56
N LEU A 313 39.73 10.80 16.89
CA LEU A 313 39.95 10.13 18.18
C LEU A 313 41.45 9.90 18.45
N MET A 314 42.20 9.46 17.45
CA MET A 314 43.64 9.24 17.59
C MET A 314 44.41 10.56 17.79
N ASN A 315 43.99 11.63 17.13
CA ASN A 315 44.59 12.97 17.27
C ASN A 315 44.29 13.62 18.63
N GLU A 316 43.17 13.27 19.27
CA GLU A 316 42.80 13.85 20.56
C GLU A 316 43.57 13.21 21.73
N ILE A 317 43.88 11.92 21.59
CA ILE A 317 44.59 11.10 22.58
C ILE A 317 46.12 11.23 22.49
N LEU A 318 46.69 11.36 21.29
CA LEU A 318 48.15 11.43 21.04
C LEU A 318 48.70 12.86 21.03
#